data_AF-A0A925NKY8-F1
#
_entry.id   AF-A0A925NKY8-F1
#
_cell.length_a   1.000
_cell.length_b   1.000
_cell.length_c   1.000
_cell.angle_alpha   90.00
_cell.angle_beta   90.00
_cell.angle_gamma   90.00
#
_symmetry.space_group_name_H-M   'P 1'
#
loop_
_entity.id
_entity.type
_entity.pdbx_description
1 polymer ?
#
loop_
_entity_poly.entity_id
_entity_poly.type
_entity_poly.pdbx_seq_one_letter_code
_entity_poly.pdbx_strand_id
1 'polypeptide(L)'
;MSENPSRIEPARLEEFPSSVGDLVAEIASKSSALGSSLHPRTSANLAELVRVMNTYYSNLIEGHNTRPVDIQRALAGEFAEDSERRDLQIEAAAHVRVQAKIDRLMDEELLPEPASRKFILWLHQEFYRDASEKTLLIQGTGSSFVMKPGAWRVGSAQNVAVGRHLPPSSDCVEDFMVYFEKRYCFEGMGMSARILSLAAAH
;
A
#
# COMPACT_ATOMS: atom_id res chain seq x y z
N MET A 1 26.45 -2.60 -15.62
CA MET A 1 25.43 -3.65 -15.84
C MET A 1 24.12 -2.96 -16.09
N SER A 2 23.39 -3.34 -17.14
CA SER A 2 22.03 -2.83 -17.36
C SER A 2 21.13 -3.38 -16.25
N GLU A 3 20.29 -2.53 -15.65
CA GLU A 3 19.34 -2.94 -14.63
C GLU A 3 18.17 -3.66 -15.29
N ASN A 4 18.14 -4.99 -15.19
CA ASN A 4 17.12 -5.82 -15.82
C ASN A 4 16.00 -6.19 -14.81
N PRO A 5 14.71 -6.11 -15.19
CA PRO A 5 13.60 -6.53 -14.33
C PRO A 5 13.69 -7.96 -13.78
N SER A 6 14.40 -8.88 -14.43
CA SER A 6 14.61 -10.24 -13.92
C SER A 6 15.37 -10.29 -12.58
N ARG A 7 15.93 -9.17 -12.11
CA ARG A 7 16.57 -9.05 -10.80
C ARG A 7 15.61 -9.21 -9.62
N ILE A 8 14.30 -9.11 -9.83
CA ILE A 8 13.30 -9.39 -8.78
C ILE A 8 12.97 -10.88 -8.66
N GLU A 9 13.53 -11.73 -9.53
CA GLU A 9 13.35 -13.18 -9.42
C GLU A 9 14.24 -13.76 -8.29
N PRO A 10 13.76 -14.80 -7.58
CA PRO A 10 12.44 -15.43 -7.73
C PRO A 10 11.32 -14.55 -7.18
N ALA A 11 10.33 -14.23 -8.02
CA ALA A 11 9.17 -13.44 -7.63
C ALA A 11 8.10 -14.30 -6.93
N ARG A 12 8.16 -15.62 -7.08
CA ARG A 12 7.22 -16.54 -6.44
C ARG A 12 7.95 -17.77 -5.94
N LEU A 13 7.42 -18.35 -4.88
CA LEU A 13 7.83 -19.65 -4.39
C LEU A 13 7.25 -20.72 -5.32
N GLU A 14 8.12 -21.34 -6.13
CA GLU A 14 7.73 -22.47 -6.98
C GLU A 14 7.50 -23.73 -6.15
N GLU A 15 8.30 -23.91 -5.10
CA GLU A 15 8.16 -24.95 -4.09
C GLU A 15 8.16 -24.32 -2.71
N PHE A 16 7.32 -24.82 -1.81
CA PHE A 16 7.25 -24.36 -0.43
C PHE A 16 7.05 -25.55 0.54
N PRO A 17 7.59 -25.47 1.77
CA PRO A 17 7.41 -26.50 2.78
C PRO A 17 5.94 -26.74 3.12
N SER A 18 5.58 -27.95 3.57
CA SER A 18 4.22 -28.27 4.00
C SER A 18 3.68 -27.32 5.08
N SER A 19 4.55 -26.86 5.98
CA SER A 19 4.19 -25.87 7.02
C SER A 19 3.69 -24.54 6.45
N VAL A 20 4.20 -24.12 5.30
CA VAL A 20 3.69 -22.92 4.60
C VAL A 20 2.33 -23.21 3.99
N GLY A 21 2.12 -24.40 3.44
CA GLY A 21 0.81 -24.85 2.97
C GLY A 21 -0.25 -24.87 4.07
N ASP A 22 0.11 -25.35 5.26
CA ASP A 22 -0.76 -25.36 6.44
C ASP A 22 -1.14 -23.93 6.87
N LEU A 23 -0.18 -23.00 6.88
CA LEU A 23 -0.43 -21.59 7.19
C LEU A 23 -1.37 -20.93 6.16
N VAL A 24 -1.22 -21.25 4.87
CA VAL A 24 -2.14 -20.75 3.83
C VAL A 24 -3.57 -21.24 4.08
N ALA A 25 -3.74 -22.53 4.40
CA ALA A 25 -5.04 -23.10 4.72
C ALA A 25 -5.63 -22.47 6.00
N GLU A 26 -4.80 -22.24 7.02
CA GLU A 26 -5.20 -21.60 8.27
C GLU A 26 -5.66 -20.16 8.05
N ILE A 27 -4.92 -19.36 7.27
CA ILE A 27 -5.29 -17.98 6.91
C ILE A 27 -6.63 -17.96 6.19
N ALA A 28 -6.83 -18.82 5.19
CA ALA A 28 -8.09 -18.89 4.44
C ALA A 28 -9.27 -19.25 5.36
N SER A 29 -9.10 -20.26 6.22
CA SER A 29 -10.11 -20.70 7.19
C SER A 29 -10.47 -19.61 8.19
N LYS A 30 -9.47 -18.99 8.84
CA LYS A 30 -9.68 -17.91 9.82
C LYS A 30 -10.31 -16.68 9.18
N SER A 31 -9.90 -16.32 7.97
CA SER A 31 -10.45 -15.17 7.24
C SER A 31 -11.92 -15.40 6.88
N SER A 32 -12.30 -16.61 6.45
CA SER A 32 -13.70 -16.94 6.16
C SER A 32 -14.58 -16.97 7.41
N ALA A 33 -14.04 -17.40 8.55
CA ALA A 33 -14.76 -17.39 9.82
C ALA A 33 -14.92 -15.97 10.40
N LEU A 34 -13.98 -15.07 10.13
CA LEU A 34 -13.97 -13.72 10.66
C LEU A 34 -15.21 -12.94 10.22
N GLY A 35 -15.99 -12.45 11.18
CA GLY A 35 -17.18 -11.65 10.91
C GLY A 35 -18.40 -12.45 10.40
N SER A 36 -18.28 -13.76 10.18
CA SER A 36 -19.37 -14.61 9.65
C SER A 36 -20.63 -14.64 10.52
N SER A 37 -20.50 -14.42 11.83
CA SER A 37 -21.60 -14.38 12.79
C SER A 37 -22.09 -12.97 13.11
N LEU A 38 -21.47 -11.93 12.55
CA LEU A 38 -21.84 -10.55 12.83
C LEU A 38 -22.98 -10.09 11.93
N HIS A 39 -23.95 -9.37 12.50
CA HIS A 39 -24.94 -8.65 11.71
C HIS A 39 -24.23 -7.65 10.76
N PRO A 40 -24.67 -7.47 9.50
CA PRO A 40 -23.97 -6.63 8.51
C PRO A 40 -23.62 -5.23 9.02
N ARG A 41 -24.56 -4.59 9.73
CA ARG A 41 -24.32 -3.27 10.35
C ARG A 41 -23.20 -3.28 11.40
N THR A 42 -23.10 -4.33 12.21
CA THR A 42 -22.05 -4.48 13.21
C THR A 42 -20.69 -4.73 12.54
N SER A 43 -20.67 -5.55 11.49
CA SER A 43 -19.47 -5.79 10.68
C SER A 43 -18.94 -4.49 10.05
N ALA A 44 -19.83 -3.69 9.45
CA ALA A 44 -19.47 -2.40 8.86
C ALA A 44 -18.87 -1.42 9.88
N ASN A 45 -19.46 -1.30 11.07
CA ASN A 45 -18.94 -0.46 12.15
C ASN A 45 -17.56 -0.97 12.65
N LEU A 46 -17.40 -2.29 12.78
CA LEU A 46 -16.13 -2.88 13.18
C LEU A 46 -15.04 -2.63 12.13
N ALA A 47 -15.36 -2.78 10.84
CA ALA A 47 -14.44 -2.49 9.75
C ALA A 47 -13.95 -1.03 9.80
N GLU A 48 -14.84 -0.08 10.13
CA GLU A 48 -14.45 1.33 10.30
C GLU A 48 -13.43 1.54 11.43
N LEU A 49 -13.64 0.90 12.58
CA LEU A 49 -12.69 0.96 13.69
C LEU A 49 -11.35 0.31 13.31
N VAL A 50 -11.39 -0.86 12.65
CA VAL A 50 -10.18 -1.58 12.23
C VAL A 50 -9.37 -0.76 11.24
N ARG A 51 -9.99 -0.01 10.32
CA ARG A 51 -9.25 0.88 9.40
C ARG A 51 -8.45 1.95 10.15
N VAL A 52 -9.03 2.56 11.18
CA VAL A 52 -8.32 3.56 12.02
C VAL A 52 -7.17 2.90 12.77
N MET A 53 -7.39 1.71 13.32
CA MET A 53 -6.33 0.95 14.01
C MET A 53 -5.19 0.55 13.08
N ASN A 54 -5.50 0.04 11.89
CA ASN A 54 -4.49 -0.32 10.89
C ASN A 54 -3.69 0.91 10.46
N THR A 55 -4.36 2.04 10.23
CA THR A 55 -3.69 3.32 9.92
C THR A 55 -2.73 3.73 11.03
N TYR A 56 -3.15 3.66 12.30
CA TYR A 56 -2.28 3.98 13.42
C TYR A 56 -0.99 3.15 13.41
N TYR A 57 -1.08 1.84 13.19
CA TYR A 57 0.08 0.97 13.17
C TYR A 57 0.95 1.15 11.91
N SER A 58 0.35 1.38 10.73
CA SER A 58 1.09 1.72 9.52
C SER A 58 1.91 3.00 9.71
N ASN A 59 1.28 4.06 10.22
CA ASN A 59 1.96 5.32 10.50
C ASN A 59 3.07 5.17 11.55
N LEU A 60 2.84 4.34 12.58
CA LEU A 60 3.82 4.12 13.63
C LEU A 60 5.11 3.47 13.10
N ILE A 61 5.01 2.58 12.11
CA ILE A 61 6.18 1.96 11.45
C ILE A 61 7.02 3.02 10.74
N GLU A 62 6.37 4.01 10.10
CA GLU A 62 7.02 5.15 9.45
C GLU A 62 7.52 6.21 10.44
N GLY A 63 7.37 5.99 11.75
CA GLY A 63 7.77 6.92 12.80
C GLY A 63 6.76 8.05 13.07
N HIS A 64 5.59 8.01 12.43
CA HIS A 64 4.53 9.00 12.59
C HIS A 64 3.61 8.60 13.76
N ASN A 65 3.64 9.37 14.86
CA ASN A 65 2.82 9.10 16.05
C ASN A 65 1.46 9.82 16.02
N THR A 66 0.69 9.64 14.93
CA THR A 66 -0.67 10.19 14.82
C THR A 66 -1.66 9.28 15.55
N ARG A 67 -2.05 9.63 16.77
CA ARG A 67 -2.89 8.75 17.63
C ARG A 67 -4.29 8.55 17.04
N PRO A 68 -5.00 7.45 17.36
CA PRO A 68 -6.33 7.17 16.81
C PRO A 68 -7.36 8.32 16.94
N VAL A 69 -7.35 9.03 18.08
CA VAL A 69 -8.22 10.21 18.28
C VAL A 69 -7.89 11.34 17.31
N ASP A 70 -6.60 11.54 17.00
CA ASP A 70 -6.14 12.59 16.11
C ASP A 70 -6.46 12.24 14.64
N ILE A 71 -6.48 10.94 14.29
CA ILE A 71 -6.97 10.43 13.00
C ILE A 71 -8.48 10.69 12.85
N GLN A 72 -9.28 10.38 13.88
CA GLN A 72 -10.72 10.64 13.84
C GLN A 72 -11.05 12.13 13.68
N ARG A 73 -10.30 13.01 14.37
CA ARG A 73 -10.42 14.47 14.20
C ARG A 73 -10.08 14.90 12.78
N ALA A 74 -8.99 14.37 12.22
CA ALA A 74 -8.61 14.63 10.83
C ALA A 74 -9.70 14.20 9.83
N LEU A 75 -10.33 13.04 10.04
CA LEU A 75 -11.46 12.58 9.24
C LEU A 75 -12.71 13.47 9.36
N ALA A 76 -12.89 14.15 10.50
CA ALA A 76 -13.93 15.15 10.71
C ALA A 76 -13.56 16.54 10.15
N GLY A 77 -12.38 16.70 9.55
CA GLY A 77 -11.88 17.99 9.06
C GLY A 77 -11.30 18.89 10.16
N GLU A 78 -11.09 18.36 11.37
CA GLU A 78 -10.47 19.06 12.48
C GLU A 78 -8.96 18.81 12.50
N PHE A 79 -8.21 19.78 11.98
CA PHE A 79 -6.75 19.71 11.88
C PHE A 79 -6.04 20.54 12.95
N ALA A 80 -4.82 20.14 13.28
CA ALA A 80 -3.91 20.91 14.11
C ALA A 80 -3.53 22.25 13.44
N GLU A 81 -3.31 23.28 14.27
CA GLU A 81 -2.77 24.56 13.82
C GLU A 81 -1.30 24.43 13.39
N ASP A 82 -0.55 23.60 14.11
CA ASP A 82 0.83 23.21 13.77
C ASP A 82 0.87 22.49 12.41
N SER A 83 1.72 22.98 11.50
CA SER A 83 1.75 22.50 10.11
C SER A 83 2.24 21.07 9.99
N GLU A 84 3.25 20.68 10.78
CA GLU A 84 3.81 19.32 10.73
C GLU A 84 2.80 18.30 11.22
N ARG A 85 2.17 18.56 12.36
CA ARG A 85 1.09 17.70 12.86
C ARG A 85 -0.09 17.63 11.90
N ARG A 86 -0.44 18.74 11.25
CA ARG A 86 -1.52 18.78 10.26
C ARG A 86 -1.18 17.92 9.04
N ASP A 87 0.03 17.99 8.51
CA ASP A 87 0.47 17.18 7.37
C ASP A 87 0.37 15.68 7.71
N LEU A 88 0.81 15.28 8.93
CA LEU A 88 0.68 13.90 9.42
C LEU A 88 -0.77 13.46 9.62
N GLN A 89 -1.66 14.38 10.02
CA GLN A 89 -3.09 14.12 10.13
C GLN A 89 -3.75 13.93 8.75
N ILE A 90 -3.35 14.72 7.75
CA ILE A 90 -3.84 14.59 6.37
C ILE A 90 -3.43 13.23 5.81
N GLU A 91 -2.17 12.82 5.98
CA GLU A 91 -1.67 11.51 5.55
C GLU A 91 -2.43 10.35 6.22
N ALA A 92 -2.65 10.44 7.54
CA ALA A 92 -3.42 9.42 8.26
C ALA A 92 -4.88 9.36 7.80
N ALA A 93 -5.52 10.51 7.57
CA ALA A 93 -6.87 10.55 7.00
C ALA A 93 -6.91 9.96 5.59
N ALA A 94 -5.86 10.17 4.78
CA ALA A 94 -5.74 9.58 3.47
C ALA A 94 -5.66 8.04 3.52
N HIS A 95 -4.89 7.45 4.44
CA HIS A 95 -4.87 6.00 4.67
C HIS A 95 -6.28 5.42 4.86
N VAL A 96 -7.04 5.98 5.81
CA VAL A 96 -8.41 5.50 6.11
C VAL A 96 -9.34 5.71 4.91
N ARG A 97 -9.28 6.87 4.26
CA ARG A 97 -10.11 7.21 3.10
C ARG A 97 -9.86 6.26 1.93
N VAL A 98 -8.59 5.98 1.62
CA VAL A 98 -8.20 5.13 0.50
C VAL A 98 -8.59 3.68 0.77
N GLN A 99 -8.35 3.16 1.97
CA GLN A 99 -8.79 1.81 2.34
C GLN A 99 -10.32 1.68 2.24
N ALA A 100 -11.09 2.64 2.77
CA ALA A 100 -12.55 2.62 2.64
C ALA A 100 -13.03 2.71 1.18
N LYS A 101 -12.24 3.33 0.30
CA LYS A 101 -12.53 3.36 -1.15
C LYS A 101 -12.26 1.99 -1.80
N ILE A 102 -11.18 1.31 -1.43
CA ILE A 102 -10.88 -0.06 -1.87
C ILE A 102 -11.98 -1.03 -1.42
N ASP A 103 -12.38 -0.95 -0.14
CA ASP A 103 -13.44 -1.80 0.42
C ASP A 103 -14.74 -1.64 -0.40
N ARG A 104 -15.16 -0.39 -0.70
CA ARG A 104 -16.35 -0.13 -1.54
C ARG A 104 -16.22 -0.68 -2.96
N LEU A 105 -15.06 -0.51 -3.59
CA LEU A 105 -14.83 -1.08 -4.92
C LEU A 105 -14.92 -2.60 -4.89
N MET A 106 -14.50 -3.25 -3.80
CA MET A 106 -14.64 -4.69 -3.62
C MET A 106 -16.11 -5.10 -3.46
N ASP A 107 -16.86 -4.42 -2.60
CA ASP A 107 -18.28 -4.66 -2.36
C ASP A 107 -19.14 -4.46 -3.62
N GLU A 108 -18.73 -3.51 -4.49
CA GLU A 108 -19.38 -3.21 -5.77
C GLU A 108 -18.90 -4.12 -6.92
N GLU A 109 -17.98 -5.06 -6.66
CA GLU A 109 -17.34 -5.92 -7.68
C GLU A 109 -16.60 -5.13 -8.78
N LEU A 110 -16.12 -3.93 -8.46
CA LEU A 110 -15.40 -3.01 -9.35
C LEU A 110 -13.90 -2.91 -9.05
N LEU A 111 -13.40 -3.63 -8.05
CA LEU A 111 -11.98 -3.62 -7.70
C LEU A 111 -11.15 -4.22 -8.85
N PRO A 112 -10.24 -3.46 -9.47
CA PRO A 112 -9.41 -3.96 -10.56
C PRO A 112 -8.30 -4.87 -10.02
N GLU A 113 -7.52 -5.47 -10.93
CA GLU A 113 -6.33 -6.26 -10.59
C GLU A 113 -5.37 -5.48 -9.67
N PRO A 114 -5.16 -5.92 -8.41
CA PRO A 114 -4.34 -5.21 -7.43
C PRO A 114 -2.86 -5.08 -7.82
N ALA A 115 -2.31 -6.04 -8.56
CA ALA A 115 -0.93 -5.98 -9.02
C ALA A 115 -0.73 -5.09 -10.26
N SER A 116 -1.82 -4.57 -10.85
CA SER A 116 -1.73 -3.79 -12.07
C SER A 116 -1.05 -2.44 -11.82
N ARG A 117 -0.20 -2.02 -12.76
CA ARG A 117 0.43 -0.68 -12.71
C ARG A 117 -0.61 0.43 -12.59
N LYS A 118 -1.73 0.29 -13.29
CA LYS A 118 -2.84 1.26 -13.26
C LYS A 118 -3.43 1.38 -11.86
N PHE A 119 -3.65 0.26 -11.17
CA PHE A 119 -4.17 0.28 -9.80
C PHE A 119 -3.14 0.86 -8.82
N ILE A 120 -1.87 0.50 -8.93
CA ILE A 120 -0.80 1.01 -8.04
C ILE A 120 -0.63 2.52 -8.21
N LEU A 121 -0.61 3.03 -9.44
CA LEU A 121 -0.54 4.47 -9.69
C LEU A 121 -1.80 5.19 -9.21
N TRP A 122 -2.98 4.61 -9.41
CA TRP A 122 -4.22 5.15 -8.85
C TRP A 122 -4.18 5.18 -7.32
N LEU A 123 -3.69 4.12 -6.67
CA LEU A 123 -3.56 4.03 -5.23
C LEU A 123 -2.65 5.14 -4.69
N HIS A 124 -1.49 5.31 -5.32
CA HIS A 124 -0.53 6.36 -5.02
C HIS A 124 -1.14 7.77 -5.21
N GLN A 125 -1.88 7.99 -6.29
CA GLN A 125 -2.58 9.25 -6.53
C GLN A 125 -3.65 9.53 -5.47
N GLU A 126 -4.46 8.52 -5.13
CA GLU A 126 -5.53 8.65 -4.15
C GLU A 126 -4.99 8.91 -2.76
N PHE A 127 -3.85 8.31 -2.42
CA PHE A 127 -3.17 8.52 -1.15
C PHE A 127 -2.66 9.96 -1.00
N TYR A 128 -1.92 10.45 -2.00
CA TYR A 128 -1.34 11.79 -1.95
C TYR A 128 -2.24 12.91 -2.49
N ARG A 129 -3.53 12.64 -2.74
CA ARG A 129 -4.47 13.61 -3.33
C ARG A 129 -4.52 14.95 -2.59
N ASP A 130 -4.53 14.87 -1.26
CA ASP A 130 -4.73 16.02 -0.37
C ASP A 130 -3.40 16.47 0.29
N ALA A 131 -2.28 15.86 -0.12
CA ALA A 131 -0.96 16.12 0.46
C ALA A 131 -0.49 17.55 0.19
N SER A 132 0.17 18.17 1.15
CA SER A 132 0.75 19.49 0.98
C SER A 132 1.99 19.46 0.09
N GLU A 133 2.37 20.60 -0.49
CA GLU A 133 3.61 20.70 -1.26
C GLU A 133 4.85 20.30 -0.45
N LYS A 134 4.83 20.55 0.87
CA LYS A 134 5.87 20.11 1.80
C LYS A 134 5.96 18.59 1.85
N THR A 135 4.83 17.90 1.99
CA THR A 135 4.77 16.43 2.00
C THR A 135 5.23 15.83 0.67
N LEU A 136 4.95 16.48 -0.46
CA LEU A 136 5.38 16.02 -1.78
C LEU A 136 6.85 16.29 -2.09
N LEU A 137 7.53 17.14 -1.30
CA LEU A 137 8.94 17.45 -1.48
C LEU A 137 9.82 16.35 -0.88
N ILE A 138 10.42 15.53 -1.74
CA ILE A 138 11.33 14.46 -1.34
C ILE A 138 12.75 15.01 -1.24
N GLN A 139 13.39 14.77 -0.09
CA GLN A 139 14.80 15.11 0.13
C GLN A 139 15.68 13.87 -0.09
N GLY A 140 16.48 13.90 -1.15
CA GLY A 140 17.49 12.87 -1.45
C GLY A 140 18.87 13.25 -0.94
N THR A 141 19.85 12.37 -1.19
CA THR A 141 21.27 12.63 -0.89
C THR A 141 21.86 13.65 -1.87
N GLY A 142 21.77 14.94 -1.53
CA GLY A 142 22.39 16.04 -2.29
C GLY A 142 21.48 16.73 -3.31
N SER A 143 20.22 16.30 -3.44
CA SER A 143 19.20 17.02 -4.23
C SER A 143 17.81 16.79 -3.64
N SER A 144 16.86 17.64 -3.99
CA SER A 144 15.45 17.45 -3.66
C SER A 144 14.62 17.49 -4.94
N PHE A 145 13.50 16.80 -4.94
CA PHE A 145 12.55 16.81 -6.05
C PHE A 145 11.12 16.75 -5.53
N VAL A 146 10.19 17.29 -6.31
CA VAL A 146 8.76 17.20 -5.99
C VAL A 146 8.22 15.91 -6.59
N MET A 147 7.73 15.01 -5.74
CA MET A 147 7.04 13.80 -6.15
C MET A 147 5.70 14.16 -6.77
N LYS A 148 5.37 13.48 -7.86
CA LYS A 148 4.07 13.60 -8.51
C LYS A 148 3.17 12.43 -8.10
N PRO A 149 2.05 12.66 -7.39
CA PRO A 149 1.05 11.63 -7.12
C PRO A 149 0.61 10.93 -8.41
N GLY A 150 0.49 9.61 -8.35
CA GLY A 150 0.12 8.78 -9.50
C GLY A 150 1.12 8.73 -10.66
N ALA A 151 2.40 9.01 -10.40
CA ALA A 151 3.47 8.81 -11.38
C ALA A 151 4.63 8.02 -10.78
N TRP A 152 5.35 7.28 -11.64
CA TRP A 152 6.66 6.73 -11.30
C TRP A 152 7.68 7.86 -11.19
N ARG A 153 8.73 7.62 -10.42
CA ARG A 153 9.91 8.49 -10.44
C ARG A 153 10.62 8.39 -11.79
N VAL A 154 11.11 9.51 -12.30
CA VAL A 154 11.75 9.61 -13.62
C VAL A 154 12.99 10.48 -13.55
N GLY A 155 14.06 10.08 -14.25
CA GLY A 155 15.30 10.82 -14.31
C GLY A 155 16.22 10.56 -13.12
N SER A 156 17.52 10.71 -13.36
CA SER A 156 18.57 10.48 -12.35
C SER A 156 18.44 11.36 -11.11
N ALA A 157 17.85 12.55 -11.23
CA ALA A 157 17.59 13.46 -10.11
C ALA A 157 16.58 12.91 -9.10
N GLN A 158 15.76 11.92 -9.49
CA GLN A 158 14.78 11.27 -8.61
C GLN A 158 15.25 9.89 -8.12
N ASN A 159 16.52 9.53 -8.34
CA ASN A 159 17.08 8.33 -7.74
C ASN A 159 17.12 8.49 -6.21
N VAL A 160 16.78 7.41 -5.50
CA VAL A 160 16.68 7.38 -4.05
C VAL A 160 17.56 6.27 -3.47
N ALA A 161 17.81 6.33 -2.16
CA ALA A 161 18.43 5.26 -1.39
C ALA A 161 17.56 4.96 -0.17
N VAL A 162 17.34 3.69 0.13
CA VAL A 162 16.56 3.24 1.29
C VAL A 162 17.52 2.57 2.28
N GLY A 163 17.97 3.33 3.28
CA GLY A 163 19.05 2.90 4.17
C GLY A 163 20.33 2.60 3.40
N ARG A 164 20.72 1.33 3.30
CA ARG A 164 21.87 0.86 2.50
C ARG A 164 21.49 0.27 1.14
N HIS A 165 20.19 0.13 0.88
CA HIS A 165 19.69 -0.43 -0.37
C HIS A 165 19.56 0.66 -1.43
N LEU A 166 20.11 0.39 -2.61
CA LEU A 166 19.89 1.19 -3.82
C LEU A 166 18.82 0.46 -4.66
N PRO A 167 17.56 0.96 -4.68
CA PRO A 167 16.54 0.42 -5.56
C PRO A 167 16.91 0.66 -7.04
N PRO A 168 16.18 0.05 -7.99
CA PRO A 168 16.42 0.28 -9.43
C PRO A 168 16.50 1.76 -9.78
N SER A 169 17.28 2.20 -10.77
CA SER A 169 17.26 3.60 -11.19
C SER A 169 15.87 4.05 -11.64
N SER A 170 15.55 5.34 -11.49
CA SER A 170 14.21 5.88 -11.77
C SER A 170 13.78 5.60 -13.20
N ASP A 171 14.73 5.66 -14.14
CA ASP A 171 14.49 5.43 -15.57
C ASP A 171 14.10 3.99 -15.90
N CYS A 172 14.31 3.02 -15.00
CA CYS A 172 13.93 1.62 -15.23
C CYS A 172 12.79 1.14 -14.32
N VAL A 173 12.24 1.99 -13.44
CA VAL A 173 11.15 1.59 -12.52
C VAL A 173 9.93 1.08 -13.29
N GLU A 174 9.57 1.74 -14.40
CA GLU A 174 8.40 1.32 -15.18
C GLU A 174 8.56 -0.10 -15.75
N ASP A 175 9.75 -0.46 -16.26
CA ASP A 175 10.03 -1.81 -16.76
C ASP A 175 9.96 -2.86 -15.64
N PHE A 176 10.45 -2.52 -14.44
CA PHE A 176 10.32 -3.37 -13.27
C PHE A 176 8.86 -3.56 -12.87
N MET A 177 8.05 -2.50 -12.91
CA MET A 177 6.63 -2.58 -12.57
C MET A 177 5.79 -3.31 -13.63
N VAL A 178 6.19 -3.26 -14.91
CA VAL A 178 5.62 -4.11 -15.98
C VAL A 178 5.84 -5.58 -15.65
N TYR A 179 7.07 -5.90 -15.24
CA TYR A 179 7.42 -7.27 -14.88
C TYR A 179 6.71 -7.70 -13.59
N PHE A 180 6.67 -6.86 -12.56
CA PHE A 180 5.92 -7.07 -11.32
C PHE A 180 4.45 -7.43 -11.60
N GLU A 181 3.75 -6.61 -12.40
CA GLU A 181 2.36 -6.85 -12.79
C GLU A 181 2.18 -8.22 -13.44
N LYS A 182 3.07 -8.59 -14.37
CA LYS A 182 3.06 -9.91 -15.02
C LYS A 182 3.23 -11.07 -14.03
N ARG A 183 4.04 -10.90 -12.98
CA ARG A 183 4.35 -11.98 -12.03
C ARG A 183 3.26 -12.14 -10.96
N TYR A 184 2.63 -11.06 -10.55
CA TYR A 184 1.71 -11.03 -9.41
C TYR A 184 0.24 -10.85 -9.76
N CYS A 185 -0.13 -10.65 -11.03
CA CYS A 185 -1.52 -10.66 -11.48
C CYS A 185 -2.26 -11.94 -11.04
N PHE A 186 -3.43 -11.79 -10.43
CA PHE A 186 -4.22 -12.90 -9.90
C PHE A 186 -4.93 -13.72 -10.97
N GLU A 187 -4.97 -13.25 -12.22
CA GLU A 187 -5.50 -13.99 -13.36
C GLU A 187 -4.78 -15.36 -13.49
N GLY A 188 -5.55 -16.43 -13.57
CA GLY A 188 -5.03 -17.80 -13.63
C GLY A 188 -4.44 -18.35 -12.32
N MET A 189 -4.40 -17.57 -11.23
CA MET A 189 -3.94 -18.04 -9.92
C MET A 189 -5.07 -18.65 -9.09
N GLY A 190 -4.83 -19.84 -8.53
CA GLY A 190 -5.65 -20.41 -7.47
C GLY A 190 -5.49 -19.66 -6.13
N MET A 191 -6.43 -19.85 -5.20
CA MET A 191 -6.48 -19.10 -3.93
C MET A 191 -5.17 -19.19 -3.12
N SER A 192 -4.58 -20.39 -3.00
CA SER A 192 -3.33 -20.58 -2.27
C SER A 192 -2.18 -19.77 -2.87
N ALA A 193 -2.09 -19.72 -4.20
CA ALA A 193 -1.06 -18.95 -4.90
C ALA A 193 -1.27 -17.44 -4.72
N ARG A 194 -2.52 -16.97 -4.64
CA ARG A 194 -2.83 -15.56 -4.34
C ARG A 194 -2.36 -15.17 -2.94
N ILE A 195 -2.68 -15.98 -1.92
CA ILE A 195 -2.25 -15.74 -0.53
C ILE A 195 -0.73 -15.67 -0.43
N LEU A 196 -0.01 -16.61 -1.07
CA LEU A 196 1.46 -16.58 -1.11
C LEU A 196 2.01 -15.36 -1.84
N SER A 197 1.36 -14.97 -2.95
CA SER A 197 1.76 -13.82 -3.75
C SER A 197 1.64 -12.51 -2.98
N LEU A 198 0.70 -12.37 -2.04
CA LEU A 198 0.58 -11.18 -1.19
C LEU A 198 1.87 -10.91 -0.41
N ALA A 199 2.50 -11.95 0.15
CA ALA A 199 3.72 -11.82 0.94
C ALA A 199 4.95 -11.57 0.07
N ALA A 200 5.03 -12.16 -1.12
CA ALA A 200 6.16 -11.97 -2.03
C ALA A 200 6.10 -10.63 -2.79
N ALA A 201 4.89 -10.11 -3.02
CA ALA A 201 4.66 -8.82 -3.67
C ALA A 201 4.90 -7.62 -2.74
N HIS A 202 4.86 -7.81 -1.42
CA HIS A 202 5.14 -6.81 -0.39
C HIS A 202 6.65 -6.65 -0.18
#